data_AF-A0A6I9VNP4-F1
#
_entry.id   AF-A0A6I9VNP4-F1
#
_cell.length_a   1.000
_cell.length_b   1.000
_cell.length_c   1.000
_cell.angle_alpha   90.00
_cell.angle_beta   90.00
_cell.angle_gamma   90.00
#
_symmetry.space_group_name_H-M   'P 1'
#
loop_
_entity.id
_entity.type
_entity.pdbx_description
1 polymer ?
#
loop_
_entity_poly.entity_id
_entity_poly.type
_entity_poly.pdbx_seq_one_letter_code
_entity_poly.pdbx_strand_id
1 'polypeptide(L)'
;MASFNCSRIIASKIMRNLLTAILILLYTQRSSANQNPFRDPSICGKPQCETPFRKFNFHDNLYKYEYNVDLNTEFSGTGNNASSLFLKATVIIYFPKPCDGILQITDVKLWDHEYISKDDEFSNNANSRNENFDEDDYYGEFTDSRGYTEHNDNFINMHPKSIELAKDLKQHLLRFSFNDGLISEICPNFQESVWALNLKKGILSIFQNTMLRFDVDFNTTEVDTSGECNVQYTLKDVNNVFIKIRKTKNMQTCQKRYSTNSILQSTPYSFRDDKALWPIIDSISYCDMVINNNVYDEIICHEQHQLIVFSNNNTGAITRVKSRLILQGEENYNQADFLNEHDNIVERRLTLLFDHTPSTKPTRTEIKLARDLLKKMCVSGFPHIKREFLSVFTNFLHTIKQLDYEALTQLLGRSTSICEKGK
;
A
#
# COMPACT_ATOMS: atom_id res chain seq x y z
N MET A 1 -43.88 30.75 -51.13
CA MET A 1 -42.83 29.75 -50.81
C MET A 1 -41.92 30.22 -49.65
N ALA A 2 -42.49 30.81 -48.58
CA ALA A 2 -41.73 31.38 -47.45
C ALA A 2 -42.20 30.89 -46.07
N SER A 3 -43.29 30.13 -45.99
CA SER A 3 -43.85 29.60 -44.74
C SER A 3 -43.23 28.27 -44.26
N PHE A 4 -42.51 27.55 -45.14
CA PHE A 4 -41.95 26.23 -44.82
C PHE A 4 -40.56 26.26 -44.16
N ASN A 5 -39.81 27.36 -44.27
CA ASN A 5 -38.45 27.45 -43.70
C ASN A 5 -38.44 27.90 -42.22
N CYS A 6 -39.48 28.57 -41.73
CA CYS A 6 -39.54 28.99 -40.33
C CYS A 6 -39.84 27.81 -39.39
N SER A 7 -40.67 26.84 -39.81
CA SER A 7 -41.02 25.67 -38.98
C SER A 7 -39.84 24.71 -38.76
N ARG A 8 -38.95 24.54 -39.75
CA ARG A 8 -37.76 23.68 -39.63
C ARG A 8 -36.71 24.23 -38.66
N ILE A 9 -36.54 25.55 -38.59
CA ILE A 9 -35.58 26.20 -37.68
C ILE A 9 -36.10 26.15 -36.23
N ILE A 10 -37.40 26.34 -36.03
CA ILE A 10 -38.03 26.22 -34.70
C ILE A 10 -37.97 24.77 -34.21
N ALA A 11 -38.25 23.80 -35.08
CA ALA A 11 -38.16 22.37 -34.74
C ALA A 11 -36.73 21.92 -34.35
N SER A 12 -35.69 22.43 -35.02
CA SER A 12 -34.29 22.07 -34.68
C SER A 12 -33.85 22.65 -33.34
N LYS A 13 -34.32 23.86 -33.00
CA LYS A 13 -34.00 24.51 -31.71
C LYS A 13 -34.68 23.82 -30.54
N ILE A 14 -35.92 23.36 -30.72
CA ILE A 14 -36.66 22.56 -29.74
C ILE A 14 -36.00 21.20 -29.53
N MET A 15 -35.61 20.50 -30.61
CA MET A 15 -34.87 19.24 -30.54
C MET A 15 -33.53 19.37 -29.80
N ARG A 16 -32.79 20.46 -30.03
CA ARG A 16 -31.50 20.71 -29.38
C ARG A 16 -31.66 20.98 -27.88
N ASN A 17 -32.69 21.73 -27.49
CA ASN A 17 -33.03 21.99 -26.09
C ASN A 17 -33.56 20.73 -25.37
N LEU A 18 -34.26 19.85 -26.08
CA LEU A 18 -34.70 18.57 -25.53
C LEU A 18 -33.50 17.64 -25.29
N LEU A 19 -32.55 17.58 -26.24
CA LEU A 19 -31.33 16.78 -26.13
C LEU A 19 -30.41 17.28 -25.01
N THR A 20 -30.27 18.59 -24.81
CA THR A 20 -29.52 19.13 -23.68
C THR A 20 -30.21 18.84 -22.35
N ALA A 21 -31.54 18.94 -22.28
CA ALA A 21 -32.31 18.58 -21.09
C ALA A 21 -32.16 17.09 -20.75
N ILE A 22 -32.18 16.20 -21.75
CA ILE A 22 -31.95 14.75 -21.57
C ILE A 22 -30.51 14.49 -21.12
N LEU A 23 -29.52 15.18 -21.69
CA LEU A 23 -28.12 15.08 -21.25
C LEU A 23 -27.92 15.54 -19.80
N ILE A 24 -28.59 16.61 -19.38
CA ILE A 24 -28.56 17.10 -18.00
C ILE A 24 -29.25 16.08 -17.07
N LEU A 25 -30.41 15.54 -17.46
CA LEU A 25 -31.12 14.48 -16.71
C LEU A 25 -30.29 13.19 -16.59
N LEU A 26 -29.58 12.79 -17.64
CA LEU A 26 -28.69 11.63 -17.61
C LEU A 26 -27.45 11.90 -16.75
N TYR A 27 -26.95 13.14 -16.74
CA TYR A 27 -25.85 13.54 -15.85
C TYR A 27 -26.29 13.54 -14.38
N THR A 28 -27.46 14.08 -14.06
CA THR A 28 -27.98 14.09 -12.68
C THR A 28 -28.33 12.68 -12.20
N GLN A 29 -28.88 11.81 -13.07
CA GLN A 29 -29.14 10.41 -12.74
C GLN A 29 -27.84 9.61 -12.50
N ARG A 30 -26.75 9.89 -13.25
CA ARG A 30 -25.44 9.27 -12.97
C ARG A 30 -24.87 9.70 -11.63
N SER A 31 -25.03 10.96 -11.23
CA SER A 31 -24.57 11.45 -9.93
C SER A 31 -25.33 10.81 -8.76
N SER A 32 -26.63 10.55 -8.93
CA SER A 32 -27.46 9.89 -7.90
C SER A 32 -27.30 8.37 -7.84
N ALA A 33 -26.80 7.72 -8.89
CA ALA A 33 -26.65 6.26 -8.95
C ALA A 33 -25.53 5.71 -8.03
N ASN A 34 -24.63 6.55 -7.51
CA ASN A 34 -23.53 6.14 -6.64
C ASN A 34 -23.77 6.39 -5.14
N GLN A 35 -24.89 7.00 -4.76
CA GLN A 35 -25.22 7.24 -3.35
C GLN A 35 -26.20 6.18 -2.88
N ASN A 36 -25.72 5.25 -2.05
CA ASN A 36 -26.59 4.31 -1.36
C ASN A 36 -27.50 5.11 -0.41
N PRO A 37 -28.83 5.15 -0.62
CA PRO A 37 -29.75 6.00 0.16
C PRO A 37 -29.84 5.62 1.64
N PHE A 38 -29.29 4.46 2.03
CA PHE A 38 -29.24 4.00 3.42
C PHE A 38 -27.93 4.35 4.15
N ARG A 39 -26.98 5.04 3.50
CA ARG A 39 -25.71 5.40 4.12
C ARG A 39 -25.50 6.90 4.13
N ASP A 40 -25.19 7.42 5.31
CA ASP A 40 -24.91 8.83 5.52
C ASP A 40 -23.61 9.22 4.79
N PRO A 41 -23.66 10.16 3.83
CA PRO A 41 -22.51 10.58 3.05
C PRO A 41 -21.49 11.41 3.85
N SER A 42 -21.81 11.87 5.06
CA SER A 42 -20.92 12.69 5.90
C SER A 42 -19.95 11.88 6.78
N ILE A 43 -20.12 10.56 6.82
CA ILE A 43 -19.35 9.63 7.67
C ILE A 43 -18.90 8.40 6.89
N CYS A 44 -17.69 7.90 7.18
CA CYS A 44 -17.21 6.66 6.55
C CYS A 44 -17.80 5.39 7.17
N GLY A 45 -18.18 5.43 8.44
CA GLY A 45 -18.73 4.29 9.17
C GLY A 45 -20.25 4.27 9.32
N LYS A 46 -20.69 3.58 10.37
CA LYS A 46 -22.09 3.55 10.80
C LYS A 46 -22.46 4.87 11.50
N PRO A 47 -23.70 5.37 11.34
CA PRO A 47 -24.14 6.60 12.00
C PRO A 47 -24.27 6.48 13.52
N GLN A 48 -24.42 5.26 14.03
CA GLN A 48 -24.51 4.97 15.45
C GLN A 48 -23.46 3.93 15.86
N CYS A 49 -22.77 4.22 16.95
CA CYS A 49 -21.73 3.40 17.56
C CYS A 49 -22.25 2.85 18.89
N GLU A 50 -23.18 1.91 18.83
CA GLU A 50 -23.70 1.28 20.04
C GLU A 50 -22.69 0.25 20.55
N THR A 51 -21.82 0.68 21.46
CA THR A 51 -21.01 -0.21 22.30
C THR A 51 -21.11 0.26 23.75
N PRO A 52 -21.87 -0.45 24.61
CA PRO A 52 -22.07 -0.04 26.00
C PRO A 52 -20.77 -0.06 26.82
N PHE A 53 -19.77 -0.83 26.38
CA PHE A 53 -18.43 -0.86 26.94
C PHE A 53 -17.43 -0.77 25.78
N ARG A 54 -16.64 0.30 25.74
CA ARG A 54 -15.56 0.48 24.76
C ARG A 54 -14.25 0.03 25.38
N LYS A 55 -13.54 -0.86 24.69
CA LYS A 55 -12.20 -1.28 25.10
C LYS A 55 -11.16 -0.23 24.71
N PHE A 56 -11.37 0.54 23.64
CA PHE A 56 -10.50 1.65 23.26
C PHE A 56 -11.09 3.00 23.66
N ASN A 57 -10.24 3.92 24.12
CA ASN A 57 -10.63 5.24 24.58
C ASN A 57 -9.89 6.35 23.81
N PHE A 58 -10.08 6.35 22.49
CA PHE A 58 -9.63 7.47 21.66
C PHE A 58 -10.57 8.66 21.88
N HIS A 59 -9.99 9.79 22.25
CA HIS A 59 -10.66 11.08 22.43
C HIS A 59 -10.48 11.94 21.19
N ASP A 60 -10.93 13.20 21.26
CA ASP A 60 -10.81 14.21 20.20
C ASP A 60 -9.37 14.79 20.12
N ASN A 61 -8.35 13.93 20.27
CA ASN A 61 -6.93 14.29 20.18
C ASN A 61 -6.34 13.78 18.85
N LEU A 62 -5.35 14.49 18.34
CA LEU A 62 -4.46 13.99 17.28
C LEU A 62 -3.45 13.02 17.88
N TYR A 63 -3.51 11.77 17.46
CA TYR A 63 -2.55 10.74 17.87
C TYR A 63 -1.43 10.65 16.84
N LYS A 64 -0.23 11.06 17.20
CA LYS A 64 0.95 11.03 16.33
C LYS A 64 1.72 9.74 16.56
N TYR A 65 1.77 8.89 15.54
CA TYR A 65 2.53 7.65 15.53
C TYR A 65 3.74 7.74 14.61
N GLU A 66 4.85 7.13 15.04
CA GLU A 66 5.97 6.80 14.19
C GLU A 66 5.76 5.39 13.62
N TYR A 67 5.75 5.27 12.30
CA TYR A 67 5.60 4.03 11.57
C TYR A 67 6.92 3.63 10.91
N ASN A 68 7.51 2.52 11.35
CA ASN A 68 8.76 1.99 10.81
C ASN A 68 8.51 0.63 10.15
N VAL A 69 9.16 0.37 9.02
CA VAL A 69 9.13 -0.94 8.33
C VAL A 69 10.54 -1.33 7.95
N ASP A 70 10.96 -2.49 8.43
CA ASP A 70 12.22 -3.13 8.07
C ASP A 70 11.87 -4.33 7.17
N LEU A 71 12.25 -4.27 5.90
CA LEU A 71 12.05 -5.34 4.94
C LEU A 71 13.40 -5.93 4.56
N ASN A 72 13.55 -7.24 4.70
CA ASN A 72 14.77 -7.95 4.32
C ASN A 72 14.41 -9.18 3.48
N THR A 73 15.07 -9.36 2.34
CA THR A 73 14.96 -10.57 1.51
C THR A 73 16.32 -11.18 1.30
N GLU A 74 16.46 -12.45 1.66
CA GLU A 74 17.72 -13.19 1.58
C GLU A 74 17.48 -14.61 1.05
N PHE A 75 18.54 -15.23 0.53
CA PHE A 75 18.54 -16.67 0.29
C PHE A 75 19.26 -17.36 1.46
N SER A 76 18.47 -17.84 2.41
CA SER A 76 18.99 -18.52 3.59
C SER A 76 19.73 -19.80 3.19
N GLY A 77 21.00 -19.92 3.60
CA GLY A 77 21.87 -21.06 3.30
C GLY A 77 22.93 -20.82 2.23
N THR A 78 22.88 -19.72 1.47
CA THR A 78 23.92 -19.36 0.49
C THR A 78 24.37 -17.91 0.64
N GLY A 79 25.48 -17.69 1.36
CA GLY A 79 26.13 -16.37 1.50
C GLY A 79 25.32 -15.31 2.26
N ASN A 80 25.92 -14.14 2.44
CA ASN A 80 25.37 -13.02 3.23
C ASN A 80 24.69 -11.96 2.35
N ASN A 81 24.38 -12.27 1.10
CA ASN A 81 23.77 -11.30 0.18
C ASN A 81 22.28 -11.20 0.47
N ALA A 82 21.89 -10.07 1.08
CA ALA A 82 20.51 -9.74 1.37
C ALA A 82 20.15 -8.39 0.71
N SER A 83 18.87 -8.25 0.37
CA SER A 83 18.30 -7.00 -0.12
C SER A 83 17.41 -6.44 0.99
N SER A 84 17.77 -5.26 1.51
CA SER A 84 17.06 -4.62 2.60
C SER A 84 16.45 -3.29 2.16
N LEU A 85 15.32 -2.94 2.77
CA LEU A 85 14.62 -1.68 2.54
C LEU A 85 14.01 -1.22 3.86
N PHE A 86 14.26 0.03 4.22
CA PHE A 86 13.79 0.63 5.47
C PHE A 86 12.89 1.82 5.15
N LEU A 87 11.71 1.85 5.75
CA LEU A 87 10.75 2.95 5.63
C LEU A 87 10.46 3.51 7.01
N LYS A 88 10.51 4.84 7.13
CA LYS A 88 10.07 5.58 8.31
C LYS A 88 9.04 6.61 7.88
N ALA A 89 7.90 6.64 8.56
CA ALA A 89 6.84 7.57 8.29
C ALA A 89 6.25 8.13 9.59
N THR A 90 5.74 9.35 9.53
CA THR A 90 4.90 9.92 10.58
C THR A 90 3.45 9.79 10.16
N VAL A 91 2.66 9.11 10.98
CA VAL A 91 1.24 8.85 10.76
C VAL A 91 0.44 9.56 11.85
N ILE A 92 -0.53 10.36 11.46
CA ILE A 92 -1.49 10.99 12.36
C ILE A 92 -2.81 10.24 12.23
N ILE A 93 -3.36 9.83 13.38
CA ILE A 93 -4.68 9.23 13.49
C ILE A 93 -5.56 10.16 14.32
N TYR A 94 -6.76 10.45 13.81
CA TYR A 94 -7.71 11.36 14.45
C TYR A 94 -9.14 10.83 14.35
N PHE A 95 -9.98 11.09 15.36
CA PHE A 95 -11.36 10.61 15.43
C PHE A 95 -12.35 11.77 15.59
N PRO A 96 -12.65 12.52 14.51
CA PRO A 96 -13.50 13.71 14.59
C PRO A 96 -14.98 13.42 14.87
N LYS A 97 -15.47 12.22 14.54
CA LYS A 97 -16.87 11.83 14.77
C LYS A 97 -16.88 10.39 15.33
N PRO A 98 -17.92 9.98 16.09
CA PRO A 98 -18.07 8.59 16.49
C PRO A 98 -18.04 7.65 15.28
N CYS A 99 -17.25 6.58 15.36
CA CYS A 99 -17.05 5.61 14.29
C CYS A 99 -16.41 6.15 13.00
N ASP A 100 -15.87 7.36 13.00
CA ASP A 100 -15.19 7.96 11.85
C ASP A 100 -13.76 8.34 12.26
N GLY A 101 -12.80 7.62 11.70
CA GLY A 101 -11.38 7.84 11.89
C GLY A 101 -10.74 8.43 10.64
N ILE A 102 -9.65 9.15 10.82
CA ILE A 102 -8.86 9.75 9.74
C ILE A 102 -7.41 9.37 9.94
N LEU A 103 -6.79 8.90 8.86
CA LEU A 103 -5.37 8.62 8.77
C LEU A 103 -4.74 9.59 7.80
N GLN A 104 -3.70 10.28 8.27
CA GLN A 104 -2.88 11.16 7.46
C GLN A 104 -1.41 10.79 7.62
N ILE A 105 -0.69 10.72 6.50
CA ILE A 105 0.77 10.55 6.52
C ILE A 105 1.38 11.91 6.26
N THR A 106 2.26 12.39 7.14
CA THR A 106 2.82 13.75 7.09
C THR A 106 4.28 13.79 6.67
N ASP A 107 5.05 12.75 6.99
CA ASP A 107 6.43 12.58 6.56
C ASP A 107 6.69 11.12 6.19
N VAL A 108 7.52 10.89 5.17
CA VAL A 108 7.93 9.54 4.75
C VAL A 108 9.33 9.57 4.17
N LYS A 109 10.16 8.66 4.65
CA LYS A 109 11.55 8.48 4.22
C LYS A 109 11.84 7.01 3.98
N LEU A 110 12.70 6.75 3.00
CA LEU A 110 13.05 5.43 2.51
C LEU A 110 14.58 5.31 2.39
N TRP A 111 15.15 4.18 2.79
CA TRP A 111 16.59 3.88 2.73
C TRP A 111 16.85 2.43 2.30
N ASP A 112 17.98 2.20 1.64
CA ASP A 112 18.45 0.85 1.28
C ASP A 112 19.32 0.19 2.37
N HIS A 113 19.86 1.02 3.27
CA HIS A 113 20.71 0.59 4.38
C HIS A 113 20.06 1.02 5.69
N GLU A 114 20.38 0.30 6.77
CA GLU A 114 19.82 0.59 8.09
C GLU A 114 20.17 2.04 8.49
N TYR A 115 19.14 2.83 8.78
CA TYR A 115 19.33 4.19 9.25
C TYR A 115 19.84 4.14 10.69
N ILE A 116 21.14 4.34 10.87
CA ILE A 116 21.75 4.52 12.19
C ILE A 116 21.51 5.98 12.59
N SER A 117 20.62 6.22 13.55
CA SER A 117 20.53 7.50 14.24
C SER A 117 21.83 7.74 15.01
N LYS A 118 22.47 8.90 14.81
CA LYS A 118 23.71 9.30 15.51
C LYS A 118 23.60 9.34 17.04
N ASP A 119 22.39 9.23 17.60
CA ASP A 119 22.19 9.14 19.04
C ASP A 119 22.73 7.82 19.65
N ASP A 120 22.97 6.79 18.83
CA ASP A 120 23.57 5.51 19.26
C ASP A 120 25.12 5.49 19.18
N GLU A 121 25.76 6.49 18.57
CA GLU A 121 27.24 6.56 18.54
C GLU A 121 27.84 6.98 19.88
N PHE A 122 27.07 7.60 20.78
CA PHE A 122 27.56 8.00 22.09
C PHE A 122 27.53 6.90 23.16
N SER A 123 26.89 5.75 22.90
CA SER A 123 26.87 4.62 23.85
C SER A 123 27.80 3.45 23.51
N ASN A 124 28.40 3.41 22.32
CA ASN A 124 29.19 2.24 21.89
C ASN A 124 30.70 2.48 21.74
N ASN A 125 31.21 3.68 22.03
CA ASN A 125 32.66 3.93 22.06
C ASN A 125 33.28 3.66 23.44
N ALA A 126 33.09 2.43 23.92
CA ALA A 126 33.92 1.84 24.96
C ALA A 126 34.10 0.36 24.64
N ASN A 127 34.82 0.06 23.55
CA ASN A 127 35.66 -1.12 23.32
C ASN A 127 35.82 -1.37 21.81
N SER A 128 36.72 -0.63 21.16
CA SER A 128 37.33 -1.11 19.92
C SER A 128 38.84 -1.08 20.06
N ARG A 129 39.42 -2.29 20.13
CA ARG A 129 40.85 -2.51 20.04
C ARG A 129 41.25 -2.36 18.58
N ASN A 130 42.31 -1.58 18.39
CA ASN A 130 43.10 -1.44 17.18
C ASN A 130 43.30 -2.77 16.45
N GLU A 131 42.92 -2.82 15.18
CA GLU A 131 43.69 -3.55 14.17
C GLU A 131 43.79 -2.69 12.91
N ASN A 132 45.04 -2.37 12.57
CA ASN A 132 45.45 -1.66 11.37
C ASN A 132 45.20 -2.52 10.13
N PHE A 133 44.74 -1.91 9.04
CA PHE A 133 45.06 -2.38 7.70
C PHE A 133 45.14 -1.16 6.75
N ASP A 134 46.39 -0.81 6.46
CA ASP A 134 46.88 -0.12 5.25
C ASP A 134 46.31 -0.82 3.98
N GLU A 135 46.17 -0.29 2.77
CA GLU A 135 46.59 0.92 2.06
C GLU A 135 46.05 0.73 0.61
N ASP A 136 45.70 1.83 -0.07
CA ASP A 136 45.74 2.07 -1.54
C ASP A 136 44.52 2.85 -2.10
N ASP A 137 44.67 4.18 -2.10
CA ASP A 137 43.90 5.15 -2.88
C ASP A 137 44.49 5.31 -4.29
N TYR A 138 43.63 5.37 -5.33
CA TYR A 138 44.03 5.70 -6.70
C TYR A 138 43.10 6.74 -7.35
N TYR A 139 43.72 7.90 -7.63
CA TYR A 139 43.32 9.13 -8.34
C TYR A 139 42.43 10.18 -7.65
N GLY A 140 43.11 11.26 -7.25
CA GLY A 140 42.54 12.59 -7.02
C GLY A 140 42.68 13.51 -8.23
N GLU A 141 41.79 14.51 -8.30
CA GLU A 141 41.98 15.72 -9.11
C GLU A 141 41.46 16.94 -8.33
N PHE A 142 42.18 18.06 -8.49
CA PHE A 142 42.24 19.22 -7.60
C PHE A 142 41.11 20.25 -7.82
N THR A 143 40.56 20.70 -6.67
CA THR A 143 40.16 22.08 -6.26
C THR A 143 39.37 23.00 -7.19
N ASP A 144 38.23 23.52 -6.70
CA ASP A 144 38.22 24.91 -6.20
C ASP A 144 37.06 25.18 -5.22
N SER A 145 37.36 25.90 -4.14
CA SER A 145 36.44 26.25 -3.06
C SER A 145 35.64 27.51 -3.38
N ARG A 146 34.31 27.48 -3.21
CA ARG A 146 33.49 28.56 -2.60
C ARG A 146 31.99 28.25 -2.72
N GLY A 147 31.41 27.90 -1.58
CA GLY A 147 29.97 27.73 -1.40
C GLY A 147 29.72 27.06 -0.08
N TYR A 148 29.80 27.80 1.03
CA TYR A 148 29.25 27.34 2.31
C TYR A 148 27.73 27.29 2.16
N THR A 149 27.23 26.17 1.67
CA THR A 149 25.86 25.72 1.94
C THR A 149 25.95 24.80 3.13
N GLU A 150 25.37 25.20 4.26
CA GLU A 150 25.04 24.29 5.36
C GLU A 150 24.33 23.08 4.74
N HIS A 151 25.04 21.94 4.68
CA HIS A 151 24.45 20.71 4.21
C HIS A 151 23.43 20.28 5.26
N ASN A 152 22.16 20.38 4.88
CA ASN A 152 21.04 19.91 5.67
C ASN A 152 21.18 18.37 5.77
N ASP A 153 21.76 17.88 6.87
CA ASP A 153 22.16 16.49 7.14
C ASP A 153 21.02 15.45 7.05
N ASN A 154 19.79 15.90 6.81
CA ASN A 154 18.58 15.08 6.75
C ASN A 154 18.41 14.22 5.48
N PHE A 155 19.28 14.38 4.47
CA PHE A 155 19.15 13.71 3.16
C PHE A 155 20.26 12.70 2.84
N ILE A 156 21.25 12.53 3.73
CA ILE A 156 22.36 11.61 3.48
C ILE A 156 21.81 10.18 3.47
N ASN A 157 22.11 9.42 2.41
CA ASN A 157 21.72 8.02 2.17
C ASN A 157 20.22 7.72 1.95
N MET A 158 19.39 8.73 1.69
CA MET A 158 17.97 8.53 1.35
C MET A 158 17.81 7.92 -0.05
N HIS A 159 16.93 6.93 -0.20
CA HIS A 159 16.68 6.25 -1.47
C HIS A 159 16.10 7.25 -2.51
N PRO A 160 16.53 7.20 -3.80
CA PRO A 160 16.13 8.19 -4.82
C PRO A 160 14.62 8.33 -5.03
N LYS A 161 13.84 7.26 -4.82
CA LYS A 161 12.37 7.28 -4.96
C LYS A 161 11.64 7.84 -3.75
N SER A 162 12.34 8.18 -2.67
CA SER A 162 11.68 8.58 -1.42
C SER A 162 10.86 9.87 -1.58
N ILE A 163 11.29 10.80 -2.42
CA ILE A 163 10.57 12.07 -2.67
C ILE A 163 9.25 11.82 -3.43
N GLU A 164 9.29 11.00 -4.48
CA GLU A 164 8.09 10.61 -5.23
C GLU A 164 7.11 9.84 -4.33
N LEU A 165 7.63 8.90 -3.54
CA LEU A 165 6.85 8.12 -2.58
C LEU A 165 6.17 9.01 -1.53
N ALA A 166 6.92 9.95 -0.93
CA ALA A 166 6.38 10.89 0.05
C ALA A 166 5.28 11.77 -0.57
N LYS A 167 5.46 12.24 -1.80
CA LYS A 167 4.47 13.06 -2.51
C LYS A 167 3.14 12.32 -2.66
N ASP A 168 3.16 11.09 -3.16
CA ASP A 168 1.95 10.29 -3.41
C ASP A 168 1.23 9.94 -2.09
N LEU A 169 1.97 9.58 -1.03
CA LEU A 169 1.39 9.17 0.25
C LEU A 169 0.77 10.34 1.03
N LYS A 170 1.38 11.53 0.95
CA LYS A 170 0.93 12.75 1.65
C LYS A 170 -0.25 13.45 0.98
N GLN A 171 -0.55 13.13 -0.29
CA GLN A 171 -1.47 13.92 -1.11
C GLN A 171 -2.91 13.93 -0.59
N HIS A 172 -3.40 12.81 -0.07
CA HIS A 172 -4.78 12.66 0.36
C HIS A 172 -4.84 12.05 1.77
N LEU A 173 -5.68 12.58 2.65
CA LEU A 173 -6.05 11.87 3.87
C LEU A 173 -6.96 10.67 3.55
N LEU A 174 -6.93 9.65 4.40
CA LEU A 174 -7.80 8.49 4.29
C LEU A 174 -8.78 8.48 5.47
N ARG A 175 -10.09 8.53 5.19
CA ARG A 175 -11.10 8.26 6.20
C ARG A 175 -11.35 6.76 6.33
N PHE A 176 -11.70 6.30 7.52
CA PHE A 176 -12.02 4.90 7.78
C PHE A 176 -13.05 4.78 8.88
N SER A 177 -13.84 3.71 8.85
CA SER A 177 -14.74 3.41 9.95
C SER A 177 -13.96 2.81 11.12
N PHE A 178 -14.27 3.22 12.34
CA PHE A 178 -13.60 2.68 13.52
C PHE A 178 -14.59 2.43 14.67
N ASN A 179 -14.99 1.18 14.86
CA ASN A 179 -15.87 0.81 15.96
C ASN A 179 -15.13 -0.08 16.95
N ASP A 180 -14.63 0.54 18.03
CA ASP A 180 -13.96 -0.14 19.14
C ASP A 180 -12.86 -1.12 18.68
N GLY A 181 -12.00 -0.66 17.74
CA GLY A 181 -10.91 -1.45 17.16
C GLY A 181 -11.22 -2.11 15.82
N LEU A 182 -12.50 -2.31 15.48
CA LEU A 182 -12.90 -2.88 14.18
C LEU A 182 -12.93 -1.81 13.09
N ILE A 183 -12.22 -2.06 11.98
CA ILE A 183 -12.25 -1.25 10.76
C ILE A 183 -13.06 -1.99 9.71
N SER A 184 -14.33 -1.61 9.52
CA SER A 184 -15.20 -2.32 8.58
C SER A 184 -15.02 -1.85 7.14
N GLU A 185 -14.71 -0.57 6.95
CA GLU A 185 -14.59 0.06 5.64
C GLU A 185 -13.69 1.29 5.68
N ILE A 186 -13.19 1.65 4.50
CA ILE A 186 -12.36 2.83 4.25
C ILE A 186 -12.99 3.67 3.16
N CYS A 187 -12.72 4.98 3.19
CA CYS A 187 -13.30 5.95 2.27
C CYS A 187 -12.20 6.81 1.63
N PRO A 188 -11.54 6.28 0.59
CA PRO A 188 -10.46 6.98 -0.09
C PRO A 188 -10.96 7.94 -1.17
N ASN A 189 -10.15 8.96 -1.45
CA ASN A 189 -10.35 9.85 -2.59
C ASN A 189 -10.24 9.08 -3.92
N PHE A 190 -10.99 9.45 -4.96
CA PHE A 190 -10.90 8.79 -6.28
C PHE A 190 -9.57 9.00 -7.00
N GLN A 191 -8.87 10.10 -6.72
CA GLN A 191 -7.59 10.43 -7.34
C GLN A 191 -6.41 9.72 -6.66
N GLU A 192 -6.64 9.04 -5.54
CA GLU A 192 -5.59 8.32 -4.83
C GLU A 192 -5.14 7.08 -5.61
N SER A 193 -3.83 6.93 -5.76
CA SER A 193 -3.24 5.79 -6.45
C SER A 193 -3.47 4.48 -5.67
N VAL A 194 -3.66 3.38 -6.40
CA VAL A 194 -3.92 2.05 -5.80
C VAL A 194 -2.80 1.64 -4.85
N TRP A 195 -1.55 1.90 -5.21
CA TRP A 195 -0.38 1.54 -4.40
C TRP A 195 -0.34 2.31 -3.07
N ALA A 196 -0.59 3.63 -3.11
CA ALA A 196 -0.59 4.49 -1.92
C ALA A 196 -1.71 4.08 -0.97
N LEU A 197 -2.89 3.80 -1.53
CA LEU A 197 -4.03 3.30 -0.79
C LEU A 197 -3.73 1.96 -0.11
N ASN A 198 -3.07 1.02 -0.81
CA ASN A 198 -2.70 -0.27 -0.22
C ASN A 198 -1.68 -0.13 0.93
N LEU A 199 -0.76 0.84 0.87
CA LEU A 199 0.14 1.12 1.99
C LEU A 199 -0.66 1.61 3.22
N LYS A 200 -1.61 2.55 3.01
CA LYS A 200 -2.49 3.05 4.08
C LYS A 200 -3.39 1.95 4.66
N LYS A 201 -3.92 1.05 3.81
CA LYS A 201 -4.61 -0.16 4.26
C LYS A 201 -3.71 -1.04 5.12
N GLY A 202 -2.42 -1.15 4.79
CA GLY A 202 -1.43 -1.88 5.59
C GLY A 202 -1.28 -1.30 7.00
N ILE A 203 -1.20 0.02 7.13
CA ILE A 203 -1.14 0.68 8.45
C ILE A 203 -2.43 0.43 9.24
N LEU A 204 -3.60 0.60 8.62
CA LEU A 204 -4.88 0.32 9.26
C LEU A 204 -5.06 -1.17 9.63
N SER A 205 -4.50 -2.09 8.84
CA SER A 205 -4.48 -3.54 9.12
C SER A 205 -3.69 -3.88 10.39
N ILE A 206 -2.63 -3.13 10.70
CA ILE A 206 -1.86 -3.26 11.95
C ILE A 206 -2.66 -2.71 13.13
N PHE A 207 -3.37 -1.59 12.91
CA PHE A 207 -4.18 -0.91 13.92
C PHE A 207 -5.47 -1.67 14.29
N GLN A 208 -6.00 -2.49 13.38
CA GLN A 208 -7.24 -3.24 13.57
C GLN A 208 -7.14 -4.29 14.69
N ASN A 209 -8.13 -4.24 15.60
CA ASN A 209 -8.32 -5.23 16.65
C ASN A 209 -9.79 -5.54 16.88
N THR A 210 -10.19 -6.78 16.66
CA THR A 210 -11.59 -7.23 16.78
C THR A 210 -11.93 -7.94 18.08
N MET A 211 -11.02 -7.97 19.06
CA MET A 211 -11.31 -8.51 20.39
C MET A 211 -12.52 -7.80 21.02
N LEU A 212 -13.38 -8.52 21.75
CA LEU A 212 -14.47 -7.86 22.48
C LEU A 212 -14.00 -7.21 23.78
N ARG A 213 -13.00 -7.82 24.43
CA ARG A 213 -12.40 -7.38 25.70
C ARG A 213 -10.94 -7.81 25.73
N PHE A 214 -10.08 -7.11 26.46
CA PHE A 214 -8.64 -7.41 26.53
C PHE A 214 -8.26 -8.49 27.55
N ASP A 215 -9.17 -8.85 28.45
CA ASP A 215 -8.94 -9.77 29.57
C ASP A 215 -9.01 -11.26 29.19
N VAL A 216 -9.48 -11.58 27.98
CA VAL A 216 -9.72 -12.96 27.55
C VAL A 216 -9.19 -13.19 26.13
N ASP A 217 -8.57 -14.35 25.94
CA ASP A 217 -8.18 -14.85 24.63
C ASP A 217 -9.39 -14.90 23.68
N PHE A 218 -9.17 -14.50 22.43
CA PHE A 218 -10.26 -14.32 21.49
C PHE A 218 -9.88 -14.83 20.11
N ASN A 219 -10.73 -15.68 19.54
CA ASN A 219 -10.57 -16.22 18.21
C ASN A 219 -11.70 -15.69 17.34
N THR A 220 -11.36 -15.22 16.14
CA THR A 220 -12.34 -14.74 15.17
C THR A 220 -11.76 -14.78 13.76
N THR A 221 -12.56 -14.41 12.78
CA THR A 221 -12.12 -14.15 11.41
C THR A 221 -12.03 -12.65 11.21
N GLU A 222 -10.94 -12.19 10.61
CA GLU A 222 -10.69 -10.79 10.28
C GLU A 222 -10.46 -10.59 8.79
N VAL A 223 -10.94 -9.45 8.29
CA VAL A 223 -10.66 -8.98 6.94
C VAL A 223 -9.59 -7.91 7.02
N ASP A 224 -8.48 -8.12 6.32
CA ASP A 224 -7.39 -7.17 6.25
C ASP A 224 -6.63 -7.24 4.91
N THR A 225 -5.44 -6.63 4.84
CA THR A 225 -4.64 -6.63 3.61
C THR A 225 -4.17 -8.02 3.17
N SER A 226 -4.05 -8.97 4.10
CA SER A 226 -3.74 -10.36 3.81
C SER A 226 -4.95 -11.17 3.33
N GLY A 227 -6.15 -10.58 3.31
CA GLY A 227 -7.39 -11.25 2.94
C GLY A 227 -8.31 -11.47 4.14
N GLU A 228 -9.11 -12.54 4.06
CA GLU A 228 -10.04 -12.95 5.12
C GLU A 228 -9.45 -14.17 5.84
N CYS A 229 -8.94 -13.96 7.06
CA CYS A 229 -8.09 -14.92 7.76
C CYS A 229 -8.61 -15.20 9.18
N ASN A 230 -8.39 -16.41 9.69
CA ASN A 230 -8.58 -16.70 11.11
C ASN A 230 -7.45 -16.09 11.93
N VAL A 231 -7.82 -15.37 12.99
CA VAL A 231 -6.90 -14.72 13.91
C VAL A 231 -7.17 -15.18 15.34
N GLN A 232 -6.10 -15.27 16.13
CA GLN A 232 -6.14 -15.59 17.54
C GLN A 232 -5.42 -14.51 18.33
N TYR A 233 -6.10 -13.99 19.33
CA TYR A 233 -5.55 -13.07 20.31
C TYR A 233 -5.23 -13.81 21.59
N THR A 234 -4.02 -13.58 22.12
CA THR A 234 -3.56 -14.15 23.38
C THR A 234 -3.06 -13.05 24.31
N LEU A 235 -3.50 -13.07 25.56
CA LEU A 235 -2.99 -12.17 26.58
C LEU A 235 -1.56 -12.62 26.96
N LYS A 236 -0.58 -11.71 26.86
CA LYS A 236 0.83 -12.03 27.16
C LYS A 236 1.27 -11.52 28.50
N ASP A 237 0.96 -10.26 28.78
CA ASP A 237 1.37 -9.61 30.01
C ASP A 237 0.35 -8.55 30.39
N VAL A 238 0.18 -8.35 31.69
CA VAL A 238 -0.69 -7.33 32.24
C VAL A 238 0.06 -6.66 33.37
N ASN A 239 0.19 -5.36 33.29
CA ASN A 239 0.68 -4.53 34.37
C ASN A 239 -0.43 -3.55 34.79
N ASN A 240 -0.21 -2.78 35.86
CA ASN A 240 -1.20 -1.80 36.33
C ASN A 240 -1.47 -0.68 35.32
N VAL A 241 -0.55 -0.45 34.37
CA VAL A 241 -0.58 0.67 33.43
C VAL A 241 -0.82 0.21 31.99
N PHE A 242 -0.29 -0.96 31.61
CA PHE A 242 -0.37 -1.44 30.23
C PHE A 242 -0.82 -2.91 30.14
N ILE A 243 -1.40 -3.26 29.01
CA ILE A 243 -1.78 -4.61 28.63
C ILE A 243 -1.02 -4.98 27.36
N LYS A 244 -0.36 -6.14 27.36
CA LYS A 244 0.32 -6.69 26.20
C LYS A 244 -0.44 -7.87 25.62
N ILE A 245 -0.82 -7.76 24.37
CA ILE A 245 -1.61 -8.75 23.63
C ILE A 245 -0.82 -9.21 22.41
N ARG A 246 -0.85 -10.51 22.13
CA ARG A 246 -0.33 -11.06 20.87
C ARG A 246 -1.46 -11.50 19.96
N LYS A 247 -1.53 -10.89 18.78
CA LYS A 247 -2.38 -11.30 17.66
C LYS A 247 -1.59 -12.25 16.77
N THR A 248 -2.09 -13.45 16.51
CA THR A 248 -1.49 -14.42 15.60
C THR A 248 -2.45 -14.67 14.45
N LYS A 249 -1.97 -14.59 13.20
CA LYS A 249 -2.78 -14.80 12.00
C LYS A 249 -2.47 -16.16 11.39
N ASN A 250 -3.50 -16.98 11.18
CA ASN A 250 -3.33 -18.25 10.49
C ASN A 250 -3.36 -18.04 8.97
N MET A 251 -2.17 -17.98 8.37
CA MET A 251 -2.00 -17.69 6.94
C MET A 251 -2.61 -18.73 6.00
N GLN A 252 -2.76 -19.98 6.44
CA GLN A 252 -3.32 -21.07 5.63
C GLN A 252 -4.85 -20.96 5.44
N THR A 253 -5.50 -20.22 6.33
CA THR A 253 -6.95 -19.98 6.30
C THR A 253 -7.32 -18.75 5.48
N CYS A 254 -6.33 -17.93 5.08
CA CYS A 254 -6.55 -16.66 4.41
C CYS A 254 -7.15 -16.83 3.01
N GLN A 255 -8.38 -16.35 2.81
CA GLN A 255 -9.02 -16.26 1.51
C GLN A 255 -8.79 -14.89 0.86
N LYS A 256 -8.91 -14.79 -0.47
CA LYS A 256 -8.76 -13.53 -1.24
C LYS A 256 -7.39 -12.83 -1.06
N ARG A 257 -6.36 -13.56 -0.62
CA ARG A 257 -4.99 -13.07 -0.38
C ARG A 257 -4.19 -12.81 -1.65
N TYR A 258 -4.46 -13.60 -2.70
CA TYR A 258 -3.62 -13.66 -3.88
C TYR A 258 -4.38 -13.29 -5.15
N SER A 259 -3.64 -12.78 -6.12
CA SER A 259 -4.13 -12.42 -7.44
C SER A 259 -3.26 -13.02 -8.54
N THR A 260 -3.85 -13.17 -9.73
CA THR A 260 -3.24 -13.71 -10.95
C THR A 260 -2.13 -12.84 -11.53
N ASN A 261 -1.99 -11.58 -11.06
CA ASN A 261 -1.01 -10.61 -11.53
C ASN A 261 0.33 -10.62 -10.75
N SER A 262 0.56 -11.61 -9.88
CA SER A 262 1.87 -11.78 -9.22
C SER A 262 2.93 -12.31 -10.18
N ILE A 263 4.21 -12.15 -9.83
CA ILE A 263 5.36 -12.78 -10.52
C ILE A 263 5.18 -14.31 -10.53
N LEU A 264 4.62 -14.85 -9.44
CA LEU A 264 4.20 -16.24 -9.35
C LEU A 264 2.75 -16.35 -9.82
N GLN A 265 2.59 -16.68 -11.11
CA GLN A 265 1.27 -17.01 -11.66
C GLN A 265 0.88 -18.40 -11.16
N SER A 266 0.13 -18.44 -10.06
CA SER A 266 -0.53 -19.66 -9.59
C SER A 266 -2.04 -19.43 -9.52
N THR A 267 -2.81 -20.48 -9.81
CA THR A 267 -4.26 -20.45 -9.63
C THR A 267 -4.56 -20.80 -8.17
N PRO A 268 -5.10 -19.87 -7.35
CA PRO A 268 -5.57 -20.23 -6.02
C PRO A 268 -6.59 -21.37 -6.14
N TYR A 269 -6.36 -22.48 -5.44
CA TYR A 269 -7.32 -23.58 -5.37
C TYR A 269 -7.93 -23.63 -3.97
N SER A 270 -9.21 -23.24 -3.88
CA SER A 270 -10.04 -23.42 -2.68
C SER A 270 -10.79 -24.75 -2.80
N PHE A 271 -10.24 -25.82 -2.25
CA PHE A 271 -10.92 -27.13 -2.26
C PHE A 271 -12.00 -27.23 -1.19
N ARG A 272 -11.86 -26.45 -0.10
CA ARG A 272 -12.77 -26.39 1.05
C ARG A 272 -12.69 -25.00 1.68
N ASP A 273 -13.76 -24.59 2.37
CA ASP A 273 -13.87 -23.26 3.01
C ASP A 273 -12.78 -23.02 4.08
N ASP A 274 -12.23 -24.07 4.66
CA ASP A 274 -11.23 -24.04 5.73
C ASP A 274 -9.77 -24.02 5.24
N LYS A 275 -9.51 -24.22 3.94
CA LYS A 275 -8.15 -24.32 3.39
C LYS A 275 -8.00 -23.60 2.05
N ALA A 276 -7.25 -22.50 2.06
CA ALA A 276 -6.75 -21.86 0.85
C ALA A 276 -5.32 -22.39 0.58
N LEU A 277 -5.17 -23.29 -0.39
CA LEU A 277 -3.85 -23.85 -0.71
C LEU A 277 -3.10 -22.89 -1.64
N TRP A 278 -2.06 -22.25 -1.12
CA TRP A 278 -0.94 -21.71 -1.89
C TRP A 278 0.32 -22.51 -1.55
N PRO A 279 0.52 -23.68 -2.17
CA PRO A 279 1.52 -24.68 -1.74
C PRO A 279 2.97 -24.27 -1.98
N ILE A 280 3.20 -23.03 -2.42
CA ILE A 280 4.50 -22.51 -2.85
C ILE A 280 5.10 -21.55 -1.82
N ILE A 281 4.27 -20.89 -0.99
CA ILE A 281 4.73 -19.91 -0.01
C ILE A 281 4.24 -20.31 1.38
N ASP A 282 5.17 -20.61 2.29
CA ASP A 282 4.86 -20.72 3.71
C ASP A 282 4.97 -19.36 4.36
N SER A 283 3.99 -18.99 5.19
CA SER A 283 3.90 -17.64 5.76
C SER A 283 3.55 -17.67 7.23
N ILE A 284 4.24 -16.84 8.00
CA ILE A 284 3.99 -16.65 9.43
C ILE A 284 3.72 -15.17 9.65
N SER A 285 2.69 -14.83 10.43
CA SER A 285 2.41 -13.45 10.85
C SER A 285 1.84 -13.38 12.26
N TYR A 286 2.46 -12.54 13.08
CA TYR A 286 1.97 -12.20 14.40
C TYR A 286 2.34 -10.75 14.74
N CYS A 287 1.55 -10.14 15.63
CA CYS A 287 1.76 -8.81 16.14
C CYS A 287 1.69 -8.79 17.67
N ASP A 288 2.62 -8.09 18.29
CA ASP A 288 2.61 -7.72 19.69
C ASP A 288 2.07 -6.30 19.83
N MET A 289 1.01 -6.14 20.61
CA MET A 289 0.31 -4.88 20.83
C MET A 289 0.43 -4.52 22.32
N VAL A 290 0.95 -3.34 22.60
CA VAL A 290 1.00 -2.74 23.94
C VAL A 290 -0.03 -1.62 23.99
N ILE A 291 -0.97 -1.76 24.92
CA ILE A 291 -2.09 -0.83 25.09
C ILE A 291 -1.92 -0.19 26.46
N ASN A 292 -1.87 1.13 26.50
CA ASN A 292 -1.76 1.95 27.71
C ASN A 292 -2.92 2.95 27.72
N ASN A 293 -3.59 3.13 28.86
CA ASN A 293 -4.77 4.00 28.98
C ASN A 293 -5.82 3.77 27.89
N ASN A 294 -6.02 2.51 27.48
CA ASN A 294 -6.96 2.12 26.43
C ASN A 294 -6.65 2.74 25.05
N VAL A 295 -5.39 3.11 24.79
CA VAL A 295 -4.85 3.58 23.51
C VAL A 295 -3.63 2.73 23.16
N TYR A 296 -3.31 2.58 21.87
CA TYR A 296 -2.09 1.87 21.47
C TYR A 296 -0.87 2.72 21.78
N ASP A 297 0.03 2.16 22.58
CA ASP A 297 1.35 2.73 22.86
C ASP A 297 2.35 2.25 21.81
N GLU A 298 2.38 0.95 21.57
CA GLU A 298 3.25 0.31 20.59
C GLU A 298 2.57 -0.90 19.93
N ILE A 299 2.76 -1.07 18.62
CA ILE A 299 2.41 -2.29 17.90
C ILE A 299 3.61 -2.73 17.07
N ILE A 300 4.08 -3.97 17.27
CA ILE A 300 5.16 -4.58 16.52
C ILE A 300 4.63 -5.82 15.81
N CYS A 301 4.64 -5.83 14.47
CA CYS A 301 4.27 -6.99 13.68
C CYS A 301 5.49 -7.62 13.01
N HIS A 302 5.49 -8.94 12.98
CA HIS A 302 6.50 -9.77 12.34
C HIS A 302 5.82 -10.64 11.29
N GLU A 303 6.25 -10.50 10.04
CA GLU A 303 5.83 -11.37 8.94
C GLU A 303 7.05 -12.02 8.30
N GLN A 304 6.92 -13.32 7.99
CA GLN A 304 7.93 -14.08 7.26
C GLN A 304 7.25 -14.83 6.14
N HIS A 305 7.84 -14.78 4.94
CA HIS A 305 7.40 -15.50 3.76
C HIS A 305 8.56 -16.33 3.21
N GLN A 306 8.39 -17.65 3.17
CA GLN A 306 9.37 -18.59 2.65
C GLN A 306 8.87 -19.21 1.36
N LEU A 307 9.67 -19.13 0.30
CA LEU A 307 9.39 -19.81 -0.97
C LEU A 307 9.80 -21.29 -0.86
N ILE A 308 8.81 -22.18 -0.87
CA ILE A 308 9.00 -23.62 -0.61
C ILE A 308 9.72 -24.33 -1.76
N VAL A 309 9.53 -23.89 -3.01
CA VAL A 309 9.92 -24.60 -4.26
C VAL A 309 11.43 -24.81 -4.42
N PHE A 310 12.26 -24.15 -3.59
CA PHE A 310 13.71 -24.36 -3.54
C PHE A 310 14.23 -24.52 -2.10
N SER A 311 13.34 -24.81 -1.17
CA SER A 311 13.68 -24.88 0.24
C SER A 311 13.99 -26.29 0.72
N ASN A 312 14.95 -26.41 1.64
CA ASN A 312 15.22 -27.64 2.36
C ASN A 312 15.17 -27.31 3.86
N ASN A 313 14.08 -27.68 4.53
CA ASN A 313 13.74 -27.22 5.88
C ASN A 313 13.71 -25.67 5.98
N ASN A 314 14.79 -25.05 6.48
CA ASN A 314 14.89 -23.62 6.74
C ASN A 314 15.77 -22.86 5.75
N THR A 315 16.38 -23.54 4.76
CA THR A 315 17.16 -22.88 3.71
C THR A 315 16.25 -22.55 2.53
N GLY A 316 16.45 -21.42 1.87
CA GLY A 316 15.64 -21.00 0.72
C GLY A 316 15.47 -19.48 0.65
N ALA A 317 14.70 -19.00 -0.32
CA ALA A 317 14.38 -17.58 -0.40
C ALA A 317 13.38 -17.20 0.70
N ILE A 318 13.81 -16.32 1.61
CA ILE A 318 13.01 -15.86 2.75
C ILE A 318 12.93 -14.33 2.71
N THR A 319 11.71 -13.81 2.79
CA THR A 319 11.44 -12.39 3.02
C THR A 319 10.91 -12.22 4.43
N ARG A 320 11.52 -11.31 5.20
CA ARG A 320 11.09 -10.91 6.55
C ARG A 320 10.67 -9.45 6.53
N VAL A 321 9.56 -9.17 7.17
CA VAL A 321 9.03 -7.82 7.34
C VAL A 321 8.78 -7.60 8.82
N LYS A 322 9.35 -6.54 9.37
CA LYS A 322 9.08 -6.07 10.73
C LYS A 322 8.49 -4.68 10.64
N SER A 323 7.22 -4.51 11.01
CA SER A 323 6.59 -3.21 11.09
C SER A 323 6.35 -2.79 12.54
N ARG A 324 6.56 -1.51 12.84
CA ARG A 324 6.40 -0.92 14.17
C ARG A 324 5.54 0.33 14.04
N LEU A 325 4.56 0.48 14.93
CA LEU A 325 3.74 1.67 15.08
C LEU A 325 3.84 2.12 16.53
N ILE A 326 4.49 3.26 16.79
CA ILE A 326 4.85 3.72 18.13
C ILE A 326 4.25 5.10 18.38
N LEU A 327 3.48 5.26 19.45
CA LEU A 327 2.90 6.54 19.83
C LEU A 327 4.00 7.52 20.25
N GLN A 328 4.09 8.66 19.57
CA GLN A 328 5.05 9.72 19.87
C GLN A 328 4.43 10.81 20.76
N GLY A 329 3.11 10.99 20.69
CA GLY A 329 2.41 11.96 21.52
C GLY A 329 0.97 12.19 21.08
N GLU A 330 0.26 12.93 21.93
CA GLU A 330 -1.12 13.38 21.72
C GLU A 330 -1.14 14.91 21.67
N GLU A 331 -1.74 15.48 20.64
CA GLU A 331 -1.94 16.91 20.51
C GLU A 331 -3.44 17.22 20.54
N ASN A 332 -3.84 18.19 21.36
CA ASN A 332 -5.22 18.66 21.35
C ASN A 332 -5.43 19.50 20.09
N TYR A 333 -6.46 19.16 19.30
CA TYR A 333 -6.77 19.86 18.07
C TYR A 333 -8.24 20.23 18.06
N ASN A 334 -8.55 21.44 17.63
CA ASN A 334 -9.92 21.93 17.59
C ASN A 334 -10.72 21.17 16.53
N GLN A 335 -11.68 20.37 16.97
CA GLN A 335 -12.54 19.56 16.12
C GLN A 335 -13.25 20.38 15.03
N ALA A 336 -13.67 21.61 15.37
CA ALA A 336 -14.37 22.49 14.43
C ALA A 336 -13.46 22.92 13.26
N ASP A 337 -12.21 23.28 13.55
CA ASP A 337 -11.25 23.71 12.53
C ASP A 337 -10.92 22.55 11.59
N PHE A 338 -10.73 21.35 12.15
CA PHE A 338 -10.45 20.15 11.37
C PHE A 338 -11.58 19.83 10.40
N LEU A 339 -12.82 19.83 10.90
CA LEU A 339 -14.00 19.52 10.10
C LEU A 339 -14.21 20.58 9.02
N ASN A 340 -14.02 21.86 9.31
CA ASN A 340 -14.15 22.92 8.30
C ASN A 340 -13.18 22.74 7.12
N GLU A 341 -11.95 22.30 7.39
CA GLU A 341 -10.95 22.06 6.35
C GLU A 341 -11.19 20.76 5.56
N HIS A 342 -11.78 19.76 6.21
CA HIS A 342 -11.76 18.39 5.70
C HIS A 342 -13.12 17.71 5.56
N ASP A 343 -14.26 18.37 5.82
CA ASP A 343 -15.63 17.79 5.71
C ASP A 343 -16.09 17.63 4.26
N ASN A 344 -15.36 16.83 3.51
CA ASN A 344 -15.76 16.34 2.20
C ASN A 344 -16.80 15.21 2.31
N ILE A 345 -17.64 15.12 1.29
CA ILE A 345 -18.62 14.04 1.13
C ILE A 345 -17.87 12.72 0.86
N VAL A 346 -18.33 11.63 1.47
CA VAL A 346 -17.84 10.28 1.21
C VAL A 346 -18.35 9.82 -0.15
N GLU A 347 -17.46 9.79 -1.13
CA GLU A 347 -17.81 9.44 -2.50
C GLU A 347 -17.59 7.96 -2.83
N ARG A 348 -16.65 7.30 -2.14
CA ARG A 348 -16.25 5.92 -2.38
C ARG A 348 -16.05 5.18 -1.05
N ARG A 349 -16.50 3.93 -0.98
CA ARG A 349 -16.31 3.04 0.18
C ARG A 349 -15.71 1.72 -0.27
N LEU A 350 -14.67 1.26 0.40
CA LEU A 350 -13.95 0.01 0.10
C LEU A 350 -13.70 -0.77 1.39
N THR A 351 -13.35 -2.04 1.27
CA THR A 351 -12.88 -2.85 2.39
C THR A 351 -11.37 -2.69 2.60
N LEU A 352 -10.86 -3.27 3.68
CA LEU A 352 -9.43 -3.30 3.98
C LEU A 352 -8.62 -4.29 3.11
N LEU A 353 -9.28 -5.04 2.23
CA LEU A 353 -8.65 -5.99 1.31
C LEU A 353 -7.62 -5.30 0.41
N PHE A 354 -6.50 -5.97 0.16
CA PHE A 354 -5.49 -5.48 -0.77
C PHE A 354 -6.05 -5.42 -2.20
N ASP A 355 -5.85 -4.29 -2.87
CA ASP A 355 -6.23 -4.14 -4.27
C ASP A 355 -5.08 -4.59 -5.18
N HIS A 356 -5.26 -5.72 -5.85
CA HIS A 356 -4.26 -6.29 -6.76
C HIS A 356 -4.34 -5.74 -8.20
N THR A 357 -5.15 -4.72 -8.45
CA THR A 357 -5.12 -4.05 -9.75
C THR A 357 -3.76 -3.39 -9.93
N PRO A 358 -3.04 -3.68 -11.03
CA PRO A 358 -1.76 -3.05 -11.28
C PRO A 358 -1.97 -1.54 -11.44
N SER A 359 -1.01 -0.74 -10.99
CA SER A 359 -1.03 0.69 -11.24
C SER A 359 -0.94 0.95 -12.74
N THR A 360 -2.08 1.21 -13.38
CA THR A 360 -2.13 1.52 -14.81
C THR A 360 -1.54 2.91 -15.02
N LYS A 361 -0.35 2.98 -15.59
CA LYS A 361 0.14 4.18 -16.25
C LYS A 361 0.58 3.75 -17.63
N PRO A 362 -0.25 3.93 -18.69
CA PRO A 362 0.26 3.78 -20.05
C PRO A 362 1.18 4.97 -20.29
N THR A 363 2.46 4.80 -20.01
CA THR A 363 3.42 5.83 -20.38
C THR A 363 3.69 5.64 -21.88
N ARG A 364 3.65 6.70 -22.71
CA ARG A 364 4.04 6.63 -24.14
C ARG A 364 5.40 5.94 -24.34
N THR A 365 6.25 6.00 -23.32
CA THR A 365 7.51 5.25 -23.20
C THR A 365 7.33 3.74 -23.17
N GLU A 366 6.33 3.17 -22.48
CA GLU A 366 6.11 1.72 -22.41
C GLU A 366 5.70 1.12 -23.75
N ILE A 367 4.83 1.80 -24.50
CA ILE A 367 4.47 1.37 -25.88
C ILE A 367 5.73 1.37 -26.76
N LYS A 368 6.59 2.39 -26.61
CA LYS A 368 7.86 2.47 -27.33
C LYS A 368 8.80 1.33 -26.92
N LEU A 369 8.90 1.05 -25.62
CA LEU A 369 9.72 -0.04 -25.07
C LEU A 369 9.23 -1.41 -25.55
N ALA A 370 7.93 -1.68 -25.50
CA ALA A 370 7.32 -2.91 -26.01
C ALA A 370 7.64 -3.11 -27.50
N ARG A 371 7.53 -2.05 -28.30
CA ARG A 371 7.88 -2.07 -29.72
C ARG A 371 9.38 -2.34 -29.95
N ASP A 372 10.24 -1.71 -29.17
CA ASP A 372 11.69 -1.87 -29.30
C ASP A 372 12.14 -3.28 -28.83
N LEU A 373 11.49 -3.86 -27.82
CA LEU A 373 11.66 -5.25 -27.40
C LEU A 373 11.18 -6.23 -28.48
N LEU A 374 10.04 -5.97 -29.12
CA LEU A 374 9.54 -6.78 -30.24
C LEU A 374 10.54 -6.81 -31.41
N LYS A 375 11.17 -5.68 -31.73
CA LYS A 375 12.26 -5.63 -32.74
C LYS A 375 13.45 -6.51 -32.34
N LYS A 376 13.90 -6.40 -31.08
CA LYS A 376 15.01 -7.21 -30.57
C LYS A 376 14.68 -8.70 -30.59
N MET A 377 13.44 -9.07 -30.26
CA MET A 377 12.95 -10.45 -30.37
C MET A 377 13.05 -10.95 -31.81
N CYS A 378 12.66 -10.16 -32.79
CA CYS A 378 12.72 -10.59 -34.19
C CYS A 378 14.14 -10.78 -34.72
N VAL A 379 15.09 -9.94 -34.31
CA VAL A 379 16.52 -10.10 -34.65
C VAL A 379 17.14 -11.31 -33.93
N SER A 380 16.65 -11.64 -32.74
CA SER A 380 17.21 -12.71 -31.89
C SER A 380 16.52 -14.05 -32.04
N GLY A 381 15.30 -14.08 -32.59
CA GLY A 381 14.49 -15.27 -32.74
C GLY A 381 14.62 -15.94 -34.11
N PHE A 382 15.01 -15.20 -35.15
CA PHE A 382 15.02 -15.69 -36.53
C PHE A 382 16.38 -15.47 -37.23
N PRO A 383 16.82 -16.43 -38.09
CA PRO A 383 16.21 -17.73 -38.37
C PRO A 383 16.39 -18.79 -37.26
N HIS A 384 17.34 -18.56 -36.35
CA HIS A 384 17.59 -19.42 -35.19
C HIS A 384 17.51 -18.60 -33.89
N ILE A 385 16.95 -19.22 -32.85
CA ILE A 385 16.76 -18.58 -31.55
C ILE A 385 18.12 -18.46 -30.84
N LYS A 386 18.55 -17.23 -30.62
CA LYS A 386 19.74 -16.89 -29.83
C LYS A 386 19.42 -16.99 -28.33
N ARG A 387 20.45 -17.22 -27.50
CA ARG A 387 20.31 -17.34 -26.03
C ARG A 387 19.63 -16.13 -25.38
N GLU A 388 19.89 -14.94 -25.90
CA GLU A 388 19.32 -13.67 -25.41
C GLU A 388 17.81 -13.54 -25.67
N PHE A 389 17.24 -14.33 -26.58
CA PHE A 389 15.82 -14.25 -26.92
C PHE A 389 14.93 -14.46 -25.68
N LEU A 390 15.29 -15.38 -24.78
CA LEU A 390 14.49 -15.71 -23.60
C LEU A 390 14.36 -14.50 -22.65
N SER A 391 15.44 -13.78 -22.38
CA SER A 391 15.38 -12.60 -21.50
C SER A 391 14.60 -11.46 -22.13
N VAL A 392 14.78 -11.24 -23.45
CA VAL A 392 14.04 -10.21 -24.20
C VAL A 392 12.55 -10.55 -24.25
N PHE A 393 12.19 -11.82 -24.45
CA PHE A 393 10.81 -12.28 -24.46
C PHE A 393 10.14 -12.10 -23.10
N THR A 394 10.80 -12.49 -22.00
CA THR A 394 10.28 -12.28 -20.64
C THR A 394 10.07 -10.79 -20.35
N ASN A 395 11.04 -9.93 -20.70
CA ASN A 395 10.91 -8.48 -20.56
C ASN A 395 9.76 -7.90 -21.41
N PHE A 396 9.57 -8.42 -22.63
CA PHE A 396 8.45 -8.06 -23.48
C PHE A 396 7.12 -8.43 -22.81
N LEU A 397 6.98 -9.66 -22.30
CA LEU A 397 5.79 -10.10 -21.57
C LEU A 397 5.48 -9.21 -20.35
N HIS A 398 6.49 -8.83 -19.58
CA HIS A 398 6.30 -7.90 -18.46
C HIS A 398 5.84 -6.52 -18.91
N THR A 399 6.39 -6.01 -20.02
CA THR A 399 6.04 -4.69 -20.55
C THR A 399 4.61 -4.67 -21.12
N ILE A 400 4.22 -5.67 -21.92
CA ILE A 400 2.88 -5.70 -22.52
C ILE A 400 1.77 -5.92 -21.49
N LYS A 401 2.06 -6.57 -20.35
CA LYS A 401 1.09 -6.74 -19.25
C LYS A 401 0.67 -5.43 -18.59
N GLN A 402 1.46 -4.35 -18.77
CA GLN A 402 1.16 -3.01 -18.25
C GLN A 402 0.35 -2.16 -19.23
N LEU A 403 0.24 -2.60 -20.50
CA LEU A 403 -0.48 -1.88 -21.54
C LEU A 403 -1.99 -2.12 -21.43
N ASP A 404 -2.74 -1.08 -21.77
CA ASP A 404 -4.18 -1.18 -21.89
C ASP A 404 -4.60 -1.91 -23.18
N TYR A 405 -5.88 -2.27 -23.24
CA TYR A 405 -6.43 -3.02 -24.37
C TYR A 405 -6.26 -2.27 -25.71
N GLU A 406 -6.38 -0.93 -25.69
CA GLU A 406 -6.20 -0.12 -26.88
C GLU A 406 -4.75 -0.16 -27.37
N ALA A 407 -3.77 0.07 -26.50
CA ALA A 407 -2.35 0.01 -26.85
C ALA A 407 -1.92 -1.40 -27.31
N LEU A 408 -2.45 -2.45 -26.68
CA LEU A 408 -2.21 -3.84 -27.11
C LEU A 408 -2.73 -4.09 -28.52
N THR A 409 -3.94 -3.61 -28.83
CA THR A 409 -4.54 -3.73 -30.16
C THR A 409 -3.71 -2.97 -31.20
N GLN A 410 -3.23 -1.76 -30.86
CA GLN A 410 -2.36 -0.98 -31.73
C GLN A 410 -1.00 -1.66 -31.97
N LEU A 411 -0.40 -2.25 -30.93
CA LEU A 411 0.86 -2.98 -31.03
C LEU A 411 0.70 -4.23 -31.91
N LEU A 412 -0.37 -5.00 -31.71
CA LEU A 412 -0.70 -6.18 -32.51
C LEU A 412 -0.94 -5.81 -33.98
N GLY A 413 -1.70 -4.75 -34.26
CA GLY A 413 -1.96 -4.28 -35.63
C GLY A 413 -0.69 -3.81 -36.37
N ARG A 414 0.32 -3.34 -35.63
CA ARG A 414 1.61 -2.89 -36.19
C ARG A 414 2.72 -3.94 -36.12
N SER A 415 2.48 -5.09 -35.51
CA SER A 415 3.49 -6.14 -35.31
C SER A 415 4.13 -6.62 -36.62
N THR A 416 3.32 -6.78 -37.68
CA THR A 416 3.76 -7.22 -39.01
C THR A 416 4.66 -6.21 -39.72
N SER A 417 4.46 -4.91 -39.50
CA SER A 417 5.33 -3.87 -40.06
C SER A 417 6.63 -3.71 -39.28
N ILE A 418 6.64 -4.10 -38.01
CA ILE A 418 7.82 -4.12 -37.16
C ILE A 418 8.68 -5.37 -37.46
N CYS A 419 8.03 -6.48 -37.78
CA CYS A 419 8.66 -7.76 -38.02
C CYS A 419 7.76 -8.67 -38.86
N GLU A 420 8.31 -9.25 -39.92
CA GLU A 420 7.57 -10.12 -40.85
C GLU A 420 6.91 -11.32 -40.14
N LYS A 421 7.54 -11.82 -39.07
CA LYS A 421 7.05 -12.93 -38.23
C LYS A 421 6.54 -12.45 -36.85
N GLY A 422 6.16 -11.19 -36.74
CA GLY A 422 5.81 -10.57 -35.45
C GLY A 422 4.39 -10.79 -34.96
N LYS A 423 3.49 -11.34 -35.79
CA LYS A 423 2.07 -11.54 -35.47
C LYS A 423 1.81 -12.87 -34.78
#